data_AF-R6D651-F1
#
_entry.id   AF-R6D651-F1
#
_cell.length_a   1.000
_cell.length_b   1.000
_cell.length_c   1.000
_cell.angle_alpha   90.00
_cell.angle_beta   90.00
_cell.angle_gamma   90.00
#
_symmetry.space_group_name_H-M   'P 1'
#
loop_
_entity.id
_entity.type
_entity.pdbx_description
1 polymer ?
#
loop_
_entity_poly.entity_id
_entity_poly.type
_entity_poly.pdbx_seq_one_letter_code
_entity_poly.pdbx_strand_id
1 'polypeptide(L)'
;MKKIFEKIIEGILTCSGFVTSITILLIVLFLFTEAFGLFNSKVIEEGYVLALNKGNKVNTLSPAQIKDVFDEEITNWKELGGEDLPIRVFRLEDITEYYTEEELGPAYEYAGERITQLVEKTPGIVAFVPQKFIVQPDAVHFIKDNTISVKDVFAGAEWFPTATPAALFGFLPLIAGTLWVSLFAILFALPFGFSVSIYMSEVANPKVRNWLKPIIELLSGIPSVVYGFFGLIVIVPLIQKFFDLPVGESGLAGSIILAIMALPTIITVTEDAMRNCPRSMREASLALGASQWQTIYKVVIPYSISGITSGVVLGIGRAIGETMAVLMVTGNAAVIPTTILEPLRTIPATIAAELGEAPAGGPHYEALFLLGVVLFFITLIINFSVEYISSKGIKRSK
;
A
#
# COMPACT_ATOMS: atom_id res chain seq x y z
N MET A 1 27.76 -44.67 -11.38
CA MET A 1 27.51 -43.83 -10.19
C MET A 1 27.36 -42.35 -10.54
N LYS A 2 28.33 -41.67 -11.19
CA LYS A 2 28.25 -40.24 -11.55
C LYS A 2 26.99 -39.82 -12.33
N LYS A 3 26.63 -40.55 -13.40
CA LYS A 3 25.41 -40.27 -14.21
C LYS A 3 24.09 -40.44 -13.44
N ILE A 4 24.06 -41.36 -12.47
CA ILE A 4 22.87 -41.57 -11.62
C ILE A 4 22.76 -40.41 -10.62
N PHE A 5 23.88 -40.00 -10.04
CA PHE A 5 23.96 -38.85 -9.14
C PHE A 5 23.59 -37.53 -9.82
N GLU A 6 24.11 -37.27 -11.04
CA GLU A 6 23.74 -36.11 -11.87
C GLU A 6 22.23 -36.08 -12.13
N LYS A 7 21.64 -37.22 -12.52
CA LYS A 7 20.20 -37.33 -12.80
C LYS A 7 19.34 -37.14 -11.54
N ILE A 8 19.84 -37.57 -10.37
CA ILE A 8 19.19 -37.31 -9.08
C ILE A 8 19.24 -35.81 -8.77
N ILE A 9 20.38 -35.14 -8.95
CA ILE A 9 20.52 -33.69 -8.71
C ILE A 9 19.62 -32.90 -9.65
N GLU A 10 19.62 -33.20 -10.95
CA GLU A 10 18.73 -32.55 -11.92
C GLU A 10 17.25 -32.76 -11.55
N GLY A 11 16.89 -33.96 -11.11
CA GLY A 11 15.54 -34.27 -10.61
C GLY A 11 15.16 -33.44 -9.38
N ILE A 12 16.08 -33.30 -8.41
CA ILE A 12 15.87 -32.47 -7.22
C ILE A 12 15.71 -31.00 -7.59
N LEU A 13 16.56 -30.45 -8.44
CA LEU A 13 16.49 -29.05 -8.88
C LEU A 13 15.20 -28.75 -9.64
N THR A 14 14.79 -29.66 -10.54
CA THR A 14 13.55 -29.53 -11.29
C THR A 14 12.32 -29.61 -10.37
N CYS A 15 12.32 -30.58 -9.44
CA CYS A 15 11.26 -30.72 -8.44
C CYS A 15 11.16 -29.47 -7.56
N SER A 16 12.28 -28.93 -7.09
CA SER A 16 12.31 -27.70 -6.30
C SER A 16 11.72 -26.53 -7.09
N GLY A 17 12.14 -26.31 -8.34
CA GLY A 17 11.60 -25.23 -9.17
C GLY A 17 10.10 -25.38 -9.45
N PHE A 18 9.64 -26.61 -9.65
CA PHE A 18 8.22 -26.92 -9.83
C PHE A 18 7.40 -26.64 -8.57
N VAL A 19 7.87 -27.10 -7.40
CA VAL A 19 7.22 -26.83 -6.11
C VAL A 19 7.14 -25.33 -5.86
N THR A 20 8.23 -24.59 -6.04
CA THR A 20 8.23 -23.13 -5.89
C THR A 20 7.21 -22.46 -6.82
N SER A 21 7.14 -22.89 -8.08
CA SER A 21 6.20 -22.33 -9.05
C SER A 21 4.74 -22.62 -8.68
N ILE A 22 4.43 -23.84 -8.23
CA ILE A 22 3.10 -24.19 -7.71
C ILE A 22 2.77 -23.37 -6.47
N THR A 23 3.70 -23.26 -5.52
CA THR A 23 3.47 -22.48 -4.29
C THR A 23 3.17 -21.03 -4.62
N ILE A 24 3.91 -20.40 -5.53
CA ILE A 24 3.64 -19.02 -5.98
C ILE A 24 2.25 -18.94 -6.61
N LEU A 25 1.90 -19.89 -7.49
CA LEU A 25 0.59 -19.92 -8.14
C LEU A 25 -0.55 -20.03 -7.11
N LEU A 26 -0.39 -20.89 -6.09
CA LEU A 26 -1.37 -21.06 -5.02
C LEU A 26 -1.49 -19.81 -4.15
N ILE A 27 -0.38 -19.15 -3.83
CA ILE A 27 -0.40 -17.88 -3.08
C ILE A 27 -1.13 -16.80 -3.88
N VAL A 28 -0.84 -16.69 -5.18
CA VAL A 28 -1.52 -15.73 -6.06
C VAL A 28 -3.01 -16.07 -6.18
N LEU A 29 -3.36 -17.35 -6.38
CA LEU A 29 -4.77 -17.77 -6.44
C LEU A 29 -5.52 -17.44 -5.15
N PHE A 30 -4.91 -17.72 -4.00
CA PHE A 30 -5.47 -17.41 -2.69
C PHE A 30 -5.66 -15.90 -2.54
N LEU A 31 -4.62 -15.11 -2.83
CA LEU A 31 -4.63 -13.66 -2.76
C LEU A 31 -5.79 -13.05 -3.57
N PHE A 32 -6.00 -13.53 -4.81
CA PHE A 32 -7.09 -13.04 -5.66
C PHE A 32 -8.45 -13.52 -5.18
N THR A 33 -8.57 -14.77 -4.70
CA THR A 33 -9.83 -15.31 -4.18
C THR A 33 -10.34 -14.48 -3.00
N GLU A 34 -9.48 -14.21 -2.02
CA GLU A 34 -9.84 -13.38 -0.85
C GLU A 34 -10.16 -11.94 -1.27
N ALA A 35 -9.37 -11.36 -2.19
CA ALA A 35 -9.56 -10.00 -2.66
C ALA A 35 -10.93 -9.76 -3.35
N PHE A 36 -11.44 -10.74 -4.10
CA PHE A 36 -12.75 -10.63 -4.75
C PHE A 36 -13.92 -10.75 -3.77
N GLY A 37 -13.71 -11.31 -2.58
CA GLY A 37 -14.71 -11.40 -1.52
C GLY A 37 -15.29 -10.04 -1.12
N LEU A 38 -14.43 -9.00 -1.11
CA LEU A 38 -14.79 -7.64 -0.72
C LEU A 38 -16.01 -7.09 -1.45
N PHE A 39 -16.15 -7.38 -2.74
CA PHE A 39 -17.24 -6.83 -3.56
C PHE A 39 -18.57 -7.56 -3.38
N ASN A 40 -18.57 -8.67 -2.63
CA ASN A 40 -19.78 -9.34 -2.16
C ASN A 40 -20.15 -8.91 -0.73
N SER A 41 -19.23 -8.26 -0.02
CA SER A 41 -19.45 -7.73 1.31
C SER A 41 -20.34 -6.48 1.28
N LYS A 42 -21.16 -6.36 2.31
CA LYS A 42 -22.10 -5.26 2.54
C LYS A 42 -21.39 -4.01 3.05
N VAL A 43 -21.98 -2.85 2.80
CA VAL A 43 -21.45 -1.56 3.27
C VAL A 43 -21.71 -1.38 4.76
N ILE A 44 -22.91 -1.75 5.22
CA ILE A 44 -23.29 -1.68 6.64
C ILE A 44 -22.75 -2.92 7.36
N GLU A 45 -22.30 -2.74 8.60
CA GLU A 45 -21.85 -3.82 9.47
C GLU A 45 -22.86 -4.99 9.54
N GLU A 46 -22.36 -6.22 9.49
CA GLU A 46 -23.20 -7.41 9.46
C GLU A 46 -24.10 -7.49 10.72
N GLY A 47 -25.40 -7.66 10.49
CA GLY A 47 -26.40 -7.71 11.56
C GLY A 47 -26.94 -6.35 12.01
N TYR A 48 -26.41 -5.24 11.49
CA TYR A 48 -26.94 -3.90 11.70
C TYR A 48 -27.73 -3.39 10.50
N VAL A 49 -28.58 -2.40 10.74
CA VAL A 49 -29.38 -1.73 9.72
C VAL A 49 -29.43 -0.23 9.98
N LEU A 50 -29.61 0.52 8.89
CA LEU A 50 -30.01 1.93 8.95
C LEU A 50 -31.53 2.01 8.76
N ALA A 51 -32.22 2.31 9.86
CA ALA A 51 -33.67 2.48 9.88
C ALA A 51 -34.04 3.96 9.97
N LEU A 52 -34.81 4.44 9.00
CA LEU A 52 -35.37 5.79 8.99
C LEU A 52 -36.86 5.77 9.31
N ASN A 53 -37.36 6.96 9.62
CA ASN A 53 -38.80 7.20 9.65
C ASN A 53 -39.47 6.79 8.33
N LYS A 54 -40.66 6.17 8.41
CA LYS A 54 -41.43 5.69 7.25
C LYS A 54 -41.76 6.76 6.20
N GLY A 55 -41.86 8.02 6.62
CA GLY A 55 -42.09 9.14 5.71
C GLY A 55 -40.87 9.54 4.87
N ASN A 56 -39.66 9.07 5.24
CA ASN A 56 -38.44 9.41 4.52
C ASN A 56 -38.36 8.67 3.18
N LYS A 57 -38.05 9.41 2.11
CA LYS A 57 -38.00 8.90 0.73
C LYS A 57 -36.59 8.49 0.28
N VAL A 58 -35.57 8.71 1.11
CA VAL A 58 -34.18 8.36 0.81
C VAL A 58 -33.99 6.85 0.93
N ASN A 59 -33.77 6.19 -0.20
CA ASN A 59 -33.68 4.73 -0.28
C ASN A 59 -32.25 4.17 -0.19
N THR A 60 -31.25 4.97 -0.54
CA THR A 60 -29.85 4.56 -0.68
C THR A 60 -28.94 5.70 -0.26
N LEU A 61 -27.88 5.38 0.47
CA LEU A 61 -26.78 6.29 0.77
C LEU A 61 -25.46 5.62 0.38
N SER A 62 -24.52 6.42 -0.11
CA SER A 62 -23.14 5.96 -0.28
C SER A 62 -22.44 5.85 1.09
N PRO A 63 -21.37 5.04 1.21
CA PRO A 63 -20.59 4.93 2.45
C PRO A 63 -20.14 6.30 3.00
N ALA A 64 -19.68 7.20 2.12
CA ALA A 64 -19.25 8.56 2.49
C ALA A 64 -20.42 9.39 3.05
N GLN A 65 -21.59 9.35 2.41
CA GLN A 65 -22.78 10.03 2.92
C GLN A 65 -23.25 9.45 4.26
N ILE A 66 -23.11 8.14 4.47
CA ILE A 66 -23.41 7.52 5.78
C ILE A 66 -22.47 8.08 6.84
N LYS A 67 -21.16 8.13 6.58
CA LYS A 67 -20.20 8.77 7.48
C LYS A 67 -20.61 10.22 7.78
N ASP A 68 -20.76 11.05 6.75
CA ASP A 68 -20.98 12.50 6.91
C ASP A 68 -22.30 12.82 7.65
N VAL A 69 -23.30 11.95 7.55
CA VAL A 69 -24.52 12.03 8.35
C VAL A 69 -24.25 11.73 9.83
N PHE A 70 -23.47 10.69 10.12
CA PHE A 70 -23.17 10.25 11.49
C PHE A 70 -22.08 11.08 12.18
N ASP A 71 -21.30 11.83 11.41
CA ASP A 71 -20.33 12.84 11.87
C ASP A 71 -20.95 14.25 11.98
N GLU A 72 -22.26 14.38 11.73
CA GLU A 72 -23.02 15.64 11.76
C GLU A 72 -22.55 16.71 10.75
N GLU A 73 -21.79 16.33 9.71
CA GLU A 73 -21.44 17.22 8.60
C GLU A 73 -22.63 17.48 7.68
N ILE A 74 -23.46 16.46 7.43
CA ILE A 74 -24.74 16.58 6.73
C ILE A 74 -25.86 16.59 7.77
N THR A 75 -26.54 17.72 7.90
CA THR A 75 -27.54 17.95 8.95
C THR A 75 -28.99 17.99 8.43
N ASN A 76 -29.20 17.95 7.11
CA ASN A 76 -30.54 18.03 6.51
C ASN A 76 -30.74 17.03 5.37
N TRP A 77 -31.87 16.33 5.38
CA TRP A 77 -32.22 15.32 4.37
C TRP A 77 -32.32 15.86 2.94
N LYS A 78 -32.57 17.16 2.77
CA LYS A 78 -32.61 17.85 1.47
C LYS A 78 -31.30 17.71 0.70
N GLU A 79 -30.17 17.68 1.39
CA GLU A 79 -28.84 17.52 0.79
C GLU A 79 -28.64 16.11 0.20
N LEU A 80 -29.43 15.14 0.69
CA LEU A 80 -29.41 13.73 0.27
C LEU A 80 -30.59 13.39 -0.66
N GLY A 81 -31.29 14.40 -1.18
CA GLY A 81 -32.44 14.23 -2.07
C GLY A 81 -33.75 13.88 -1.34
N GLY A 82 -33.79 14.05 -0.02
CA GLY A 82 -34.99 13.91 0.81
C GLY A 82 -35.79 15.21 0.95
N GLU A 83 -36.68 15.24 1.93
CA GLU A 83 -37.46 16.43 2.28
C GLU A 83 -36.64 17.41 3.12
N ASP A 84 -37.07 18.67 3.23
CA ASP A 84 -36.41 19.70 4.03
C ASP A 84 -36.66 19.46 5.53
N LEU A 85 -35.93 18.48 6.08
CA LEU A 85 -36.06 17.98 7.44
C LEU A 85 -34.67 17.83 8.07
N PRO A 86 -34.48 18.29 9.32
CA PRO A 86 -33.23 18.08 10.03
C PRO A 86 -33.01 16.59 10.29
N ILE A 87 -31.77 16.14 10.13
CA ILE A 87 -31.35 14.78 10.40
C ILE A 87 -31.15 14.64 11.91
N ARG A 88 -31.68 13.56 12.48
CA ARG A 88 -31.41 13.16 13.86
C ARG A 88 -30.77 11.78 13.86
N VAL A 89 -29.52 11.71 14.28
CA VAL A 89 -28.80 10.45 14.38
C VAL A 89 -29.22 9.75 15.67
N PHE A 90 -29.38 8.44 15.61
CA PHE A 90 -29.61 7.61 16.79
C PHE A 90 -28.72 6.37 16.74
N ARG A 91 -27.95 6.16 17.80
CA ARG A 91 -27.21 4.92 18.05
C ARG A 91 -27.86 4.21 19.23
N LEU A 92 -27.66 2.88 19.31
CA LEU A 92 -28.18 2.09 20.43
C LEU A 92 -27.67 2.60 21.79
N GLU A 93 -26.48 3.19 21.82
CA GLU A 93 -25.85 3.79 23.00
C GLU A 93 -26.66 4.97 23.56
N ASP A 94 -27.39 5.69 22.71
CA ASP A 94 -28.16 6.87 23.07
C ASP A 94 -29.53 6.52 23.67
N ILE A 95 -29.90 5.24 23.75
CA ILE A 95 -31.25 4.80 24.12
C ILE A 95 -31.71 5.32 25.49
N THR A 96 -30.78 5.48 26.43
CA THR A 96 -31.04 5.96 27.80
C THR A 96 -31.31 7.46 27.88
N GLU A 97 -31.01 8.22 26.81
CA GLU A 97 -31.39 9.63 26.71
C GLU A 97 -32.88 9.80 26.37
N TYR A 98 -33.49 8.79 25.74
CA TYR A 98 -34.88 8.82 25.30
C TYR A 98 -35.83 8.06 26.23
N TYR A 99 -35.35 7.01 26.90
CA TYR A 99 -36.15 6.13 27.73
C TYR A 99 -35.45 5.80 29.04
N THR A 100 -36.23 5.72 30.11
CA THR A 100 -35.73 5.31 31.43
C THR A 100 -35.47 3.80 31.50
N GLU A 101 -34.61 3.36 32.43
CA GLU A 101 -34.33 1.93 32.63
C GLU A 101 -35.60 1.11 32.94
N GLU A 102 -36.59 1.70 33.62
CA GLU A 102 -37.89 1.07 33.88
C GLU A 102 -38.69 0.83 32.58
N GLU A 103 -38.61 1.74 31.62
CA GLU A 103 -39.31 1.64 30.33
C GLU A 103 -38.66 0.66 29.35
N LEU A 104 -37.36 0.41 29.52
CA LEU A 104 -36.58 -0.56 28.74
C LEU A 104 -36.65 -1.98 29.33
N GLY A 105 -36.94 -2.05 30.63
CA GLY A 105 -36.98 -3.29 31.40
C GLY A 105 -35.61 -3.71 31.92
N PRO A 106 -35.55 -4.52 33.00
CA PRO A 106 -34.30 -4.85 33.70
C PRO A 106 -33.25 -5.58 32.86
N ALA A 107 -33.65 -6.19 31.74
CA ALA A 107 -32.77 -6.85 30.78
C ALA A 107 -32.92 -6.31 29.34
N TYR A 108 -33.38 -5.06 29.18
CA TYR A 108 -33.65 -4.44 27.87
C TYR A 108 -34.68 -5.19 27.02
N GLU A 109 -35.59 -5.92 27.67
CA GLU A 109 -36.61 -6.75 27.03
C GLU A 109 -37.53 -5.93 26.11
N TYR A 110 -37.78 -4.67 26.46
CA TYR A 110 -38.63 -3.76 25.69
C TYR A 110 -37.86 -2.83 24.74
N ALA A 111 -36.53 -2.92 24.71
CA ALA A 111 -35.70 -2.00 23.93
C ALA A 111 -36.06 -2.01 22.44
N GLY A 112 -36.34 -3.17 21.85
CA GLY A 112 -36.69 -3.25 20.43
C GLY A 112 -38.01 -2.55 20.08
N GLU A 113 -39.04 -2.70 20.92
CA GLU A 113 -40.31 -1.99 20.73
C GLU A 113 -40.14 -0.48 20.89
N ARG A 114 -39.35 -0.05 21.90
CA ARG A 114 -39.06 1.37 22.14
C ARG A 114 -38.27 2.00 20.99
N ILE A 115 -37.24 1.33 20.48
CA ILE A 115 -36.46 1.79 19.32
C ILE A 115 -37.37 1.91 18.09
N THR A 116 -38.18 0.89 17.80
CA THR A 116 -39.09 0.91 16.64
C THR A 116 -40.07 2.08 16.74
N GLN A 117 -40.67 2.29 17.91
CA GLN A 117 -41.57 3.42 18.17
C GLN A 117 -40.87 4.78 18.07
N LEU A 118 -39.61 4.89 18.50
CA LEU A 118 -38.82 6.11 18.40
C LEU A 118 -38.58 6.49 16.93
N VAL A 119 -38.20 5.52 16.12
CA VAL A 119 -37.96 5.70 14.67
C VAL A 119 -39.26 6.08 13.96
N GLU A 120 -40.37 5.44 14.31
CA GLU A 120 -41.69 5.71 13.74
C GLU A 120 -42.22 7.11 14.10
N LYS A 121 -42.02 7.56 15.35
CA LYS A 121 -42.56 8.84 15.85
C LYS A 121 -41.72 10.06 15.50
N THR A 122 -40.44 9.88 15.16
CA THR A 122 -39.49 11.00 14.99
C THR A 122 -39.22 11.24 13.50
N PRO A 123 -39.80 12.28 12.88
CA PRO A 123 -39.45 12.65 11.51
C PRO A 123 -37.97 13.03 11.42
N GLY A 124 -37.31 12.63 10.32
CA GLY A 124 -35.91 12.96 10.06
C GLY A 124 -34.89 12.10 10.82
N ILE A 125 -35.31 11.12 11.63
CA ILE A 125 -34.39 10.23 12.33
C ILE A 125 -33.72 9.21 11.38
N VAL A 126 -32.46 8.89 11.65
CA VAL A 126 -31.72 7.74 11.11
C VAL A 126 -31.10 6.97 12.28
N ALA A 127 -31.57 5.74 12.47
CA ALA A 127 -31.12 4.85 13.52
C ALA A 127 -30.15 3.81 12.97
N PHE A 128 -28.94 3.76 13.53
CA PHE A 128 -28.01 2.64 13.35
C PHE A 128 -28.15 1.67 14.52
N VAL A 129 -28.83 0.55 14.28
CA VAL A 129 -29.15 -0.43 15.32
C VAL A 129 -29.04 -1.86 14.78
N PRO A 130 -28.80 -2.85 15.65
CA PRO A 130 -28.91 -4.24 15.28
C PRO A 130 -30.30 -4.56 14.73
N GLN A 131 -30.39 -5.30 13.63
CA GLN A 131 -31.66 -5.63 12.96
C GLN A 131 -32.68 -6.27 13.90
N LYS A 132 -32.21 -7.08 14.85
CA LYS A 132 -33.02 -7.76 15.88
C LYS A 132 -33.83 -6.81 16.78
N PHE A 133 -33.43 -5.53 16.87
CA PHE A 133 -34.14 -4.54 17.68
C PHE A 133 -35.25 -3.82 16.90
N ILE A 134 -35.45 -4.10 15.61
CA ILE A 134 -36.61 -3.60 14.88
C ILE A 134 -37.70 -4.68 14.86
N VAL A 135 -38.67 -4.56 15.78
CA VAL A 135 -39.72 -5.57 16.01
C VAL A 135 -40.84 -5.48 14.97
N GLN A 136 -41.10 -4.28 14.44
CA GLN A 136 -42.08 -4.04 13.37
C GLN A 136 -41.38 -3.46 12.12
N PRO A 137 -40.81 -4.31 11.24
CA PRO A 137 -40.12 -3.87 10.04
C PRO A 137 -40.97 -2.97 9.12
N ASP A 138 -42.28 -3.22 9.04
CA ASP A 138 -43.20 -2.44 8.20
C ASP A 138 -43.50 -1.03 8.73
N ALA A 139 -43.13 -0.75 9.98
CA ALA A 139 -43.31 0.56 10.62
C ALA A 139 -42.17 1.54 10.27
N VAL A 140 -41.05 1.06 9.74
CA VAL A 140 -39.86 1.87 9.42
C VAL A 140 -39.47 1.74 7.95
N HIS A 141 -38.65 2.69 7.47
CA HIS A 141 -38.02 2.59 6.16
C HIS A 141 -36.58 2.13 6.33
N PHE A 142 -36.14 1.07 5.65
CA PHE A 142 -34.73 0.66 5.68
C PHE A 142 -33.97 1.22 4.49
N ILE A 143 -32.77 1.74 4.73
CA ILE A 143 -31.83 2.00 3.64
C ILE A 143 -31.44 0.67 3.03
N LYS A 144 -31.47 0.60 1.69
CA LYS A 144 -30.96 -0.56 0.97
C LYS A 144 -29.45 -0.63 1.16
N ASP A 145 -29.03 -1.66 1.85
CA ASP A 145 -27.62 -2.00 2.02
C ASP A 145 -27.07 -2.54 0.70
N ASN A 146 -26.20 -1.76 0.07
CA ASN A 146 -25.55 -2.15 -1.17
C ASN A 146 -24.24 -2.87 -0.85
N THR A 147 -23.73 -3.63 -1.81
CA THR A 147 -22.37 -4.16 -1.70
C THR A 147 -21.34 -3.05 -1.92
N ILE A 148 -20.15 -3.25 -1.36
CA ILE A 148 -19.02 -2.33 -1.54
C ILE A 148 -18.70 -2.23 -3.03
N SER A 149 -18.68 -1.02 -3.58
CA SER A 149 -18.47 -0.83 -5.02
C SER A 149 -17.00 -0.71 -5.38
N VAL A 150 -16.63 -1.22 -6.56
CA VAL A 150 -15.26 -1.08 -7.12
C VAL A 150 -14.86 0.40 -7.23
N LYS A 151 -15.82 1.28 -7.55
CA LYS A 151 -15.55 2.71 -7.66
C LYS A 151 -15.18 3.32 -6.31
N ASP A 152 -15.92 2.99 -5.25
CA ASP A 152 -15.65 3.53 -3.91
C ASP A 152 -14.30 3.04 -3.37
N VAL A 153 -13.89 1.82 -3.73
CA VAL A 153 -12.58 1.29 -3.35
C VAL A 153 -11.44 1.99 -4.10
N PHE A 154 -11.48 2.01 -5.43
CA PHE A 154 -10.34 2.50 -6.24
C PHE A 154 -10.30 4.03 -6.40
N ALA A 155 -11.45 4.71 -6.34
CA ALA A 155 -11.53 6.16 -6.43
C ALA A 155 -11.79 6.83 -5.07
N GLY A 156 -11.99 6.06 -4.00
CA GLY A 156 -12.15 6.58 -2.65
C GLY A 156 -10.89 7.25 -2.13
N ALA A 157 -11.06 8.42 -1.51
CA ALA A 157 -9.98 9.24 -0.97
C ALA A 157 -9.69 8.97 0.52
N GLU A 158 -10.52 8.16 1.18
CA GLU A 158 -10.48 7.96 2.62
C GLU A 158 -10.33 6.47 2.99
N TRP A 159 -9.41 6.18 3.90
CA TRP A 159 -9.19 4.84 4.46
C TRP A 159 -9.62 4.81 5.92
N PHE A 160 -10.85 4.41 6.17
CA PHE A 160 -11.42 4.21 7.51
C PHE A 160 -12.12 2.84 7.59
N PRO A 161 -11.36 1.74 7.63
CA PRO A 161 -11.91 0.39 7.58
C PRO A 161 -12.69 0.00 8.85
N THR A 162 -12.48 0.72 9.95
CA THR A 162 -13.13 0.50 11.25
C THR A 162 -14.24 1.51 11.56
N ALA A 163 -14.57 2.41 10.61
CA ALA A 163 -15.64 3.38 10.80
C ALA A 163 -17.00 2.69 10.88
N THR A 164 -17.82 3.14 11.82
CA THR A 164 -19.22 2.76 11.97
C THR A 164 -20.09 3.99 11.72
N PRO A 165 -21.23 3.86 11.01
CA PRO A 165 -21.89 2.62 10.55
C PRO A 165 -21.33 1.93 9.29
N ALA A 166 -20.52 2.62 8.51
CA ALA A 166 -20.05 2.14 7.20
C ALA A 166 -18.54 2.30 7.06
N ALA A 167 -17.87 1.20 6.70
CA ALA A 167 -16.43 1.19 6.47
C ALA A 167 -16.06 1.84 5.13
N LEU A 168 -14.95 2.59 5.11
CA LEU A 168 -14.43 3.28 3.93
C LEU A 168 -13.10 2.66 3.50
N PHE A 169 -13.09 2.04 2.33
CA PHE A 169 -11.93 1.34 1.77
C PHE A 169 -11.28 2.11 0.60
N GLY A 170 -11.09 3.42 0.74
CA GLY A 170 -10.47 4.25 -0.28
C GLY A 170 -8.97 3.97 -0.45
N PHE A 171 -8.58 3.43 -1.61
CA PHE A 171 -7.20 3.03 -1.88
C PHE A 171 -6.31 4.16 -2.39
N LEU A 172 -6.90 5.27 -2.87
CA LEU A 172 -6.17 6.36 -3.49
C LEU A 172 -5.04 6.93 -2.60
N PRO A 173 -5.24 7.24 -1.31
CA PRO A 173 -4.15 7.70 -0.44
C PRO A 173 -3.02 6.68 -0.30
N LEU A 174 -3.34 5.39 -0.23
CA LEU A 174 -2.36 4.31 -0.04
C LEU A 174 -1.53 4.04 -1.31
N ILE A 175 -2.19 4.03 -2.48
CA ILE A 175 -1.52 3.93 -3.78
C ILE A 175 -0.62 5.16 -3.97
N ALA A 176 -1.16 6.36 -3.75
CA ALA A 176 -0.41 7.60 -3.87
C ALA A 176 0.81 7.61 -2.94
N GLY A 177 0.65 7.30 -1.66
CA GLY A 177 1.76 7.23 -0.71
C GLY A 177 2.84 6.25 -1.12
N THR A 178 2.46 5.05 -1.58
CA THR A 178 3.41 4.02 -2.05
C THR A 178 4.21 4.48 -3.26
N LEU A 179 3.54 5.03 -4.27
CA LEU A 179 4.19 5.51 -5.48
C LEU A 179 5.04 6.75 -5.20
N TRP A 180 4.55 7.67 -4.37
CA TRP A 180 5.23 8.92 -4.02
C TRP A 180 6.56 8.66 -3.31
N VAL A 181 6.53 7.86 -2.23
CA VAL A 181 7.74 7.56 -1.46
C VAL A 181 8.76 6.77 -2.29
N SER A 182 8.27 5.84 -3.12
CA SER A 182 9.11 5.02 -3.99
C SER A 182 9.76 5.84 -5.10
N LEU A 183 9.00 6.76 -5.73
CA LEU A 183 9.50 7.64 -6.78
C LEU A 183 10.71 8.46 -6.29
N PHE A 184 10.58 9.12 -5.13
CA PHE A 184 11.67 9.91 -4.59
C PHE A 184 12.83 9.05 -4.08
N ALA A 185 12.56 7.88 -3.51
CA ALA A 185 13.61 6.93 -3.14
C ALA A 185 14.47 6.54 -4.34
N ILE A 186 13.83 6.25 -5.48
CA ILE A 186 14.49 5.89 -6.74
C ILE A 186 15.24 7.10 -7.31
N LEU A 187 14.65 8.30 -7.23
CA LEU A 187 15.28 9.55 -7.69
C LEU A 187 16.59 9.84 -6.94
N PHE A 188 16.68 9.48 -5.66
CA PHE A 188 17.93 9.55 -4.91
C PHE A 188 18.84 8.35 -5.19
N ALA A 189 18.31 7.12 -5.12
CA ALA A 189 19.12 5.91 -5.19
C ALA A 189 19.79 5.72 -6.57
N LEU A 190 19.11 6.05 -7.67
CA LEU A 190 19.66 5.80 -9.01
C LEU A 190 20.89 6.65 -9.30
N PRO A 191 20.87 8.00 -9.21
CA PRO A 191 22.05 8.80 -9.50
C PRO A 191 23.27 8.42 -8.66
N PHE A 192 23.08 8.21 -7.35
CA PHE A 192 24.17 7.81 -6.46
C PHE A 192 24.64 6.38 -6.74
N GLY A 193 23.72 5.44 -6.92
CA GLY A 193 24.04 4.04 -7.20
C GLY A 193 24.77 3.85 -8.53
N PHE A 194 24.35 4.56 -9.58
CA PHE A 194 25.03 4.59 -10.86
C PHE A 194 26.42 5.23 -10.77
N SER A 195 26.55 6.36 -10.08
CA SER A 195 27.83 7.05 -9.93
C SER A 195 28.86 6.18 -9.20
N VAL A 196 28.46 5.55 -8.09
CA VAL A 196 29.33 4.68 -7.32
C VAL A 196 29.68 3.41 -8.09
N SER A 197 28.73 2.79 -8.79
CA SER A 197 29.01 1.60 -9.60
C SER A 197 29.96 1.90 -10.76
N ILE A 198 29.79 3.01 -11.49
CA ILE A 198 30.71 3.41 -12.58
C ILE A 198 32.10 3.69 -12.02
N TYR A 199 32.18 4.40 -10.89
CA TYR A 199 33.45 4.66 -10.23
C TYR A 199 34.14 3.35 -9.84
N MET A 200 33.43 2.43 -9.18
CA MET A 200 33.99 1.16 -8.73
C MET A 200 34.39 0.22 -9.86
N SER A 201 33.67 0.22 -10.99
CA SER A 201 33.94 -0.65 -12.13
C SER A 201 35.08 -0.15 -13.01
N GLU A 202 35.17 1.15 -13.26
CA GLU A 202 36.01 1.69 -14.34
C GLU A 202 37.06 2.71 -13.89
N VAL A 203 36.93 3.32 -12.71
CA VAL A 203 37.82 4.42 -12.25
C VAL A 203 38.62 4.05 -11.01
N ALA A 204 38.03 3.34 -10.07
CA ALA A 204 38.62 2.99 -8.79
C ALA A 204 39.81 2.06 -8.97
N ASN A 205 40.88 2.32 -8.20
CA ASN A 205 41.97 1.37 -8.12
C ASN A 205 41.53 0.07 -7.42
N PRO A 206 42.23 -1.06 -7.63
CA PRO A 206 41.82 -2.35 -7.05
C PRO A 206 41.73 -2.35 -5.51
N LYS A 207 42.54 -1.54 -4.83
CA LYS A 207 42.56 -1.47 -3.36
C LYS A 207 41.28 -0.82 -2.81
N VAL A 208 40.89 0.33 -3.37
CA VAL A 208 39.66 1.04 -2.99
C VAL A 208 38.44 0.17 -3.24
N ARG A 209 38.37 -0.47 -4.42
CA ARG A 209 37.28 -1.39 -4.75
C ARG A 209 37.17 -2.56 -3.77
N ASN A 210 38.29 -3.22 -3.48
CA ASN A 210 38.32 -4.39 -2.58
C ASN A 210 37.92 -4.04 -1.15
N TRP A 211 37.95 -2.76 -0.77
CA TRP A 211 37.48 -2.28 0.52
C TRP A 211 36.02 -1.82 0.47
N LEU A 212 35.61 -1.09 -0.57
CA LEU A 212 34.24 -0.58 -0.72
C LEU A 212 33.21 -1.68 -0.99
N LYS A 213 33.51 -2.67 -1.85
CA LYS A 213 32.54 -3.71 -2.24
C LYS A 213 32.02 -4.49 -1.01
N PRO A 214 32.87 -5.02 -0.11
CA PRO A 214 32.38 -5.68 1.10
C PRO A 214 31.55 -4.76 2.01
N ILE A 215 31.93 -3.49 2.15
CA ILE A 215 31.17 -2.52 2.98
C ILE A 215 29.76 -2.33 2.42
N ILE A 216 29.64 -2.17 1.10
CA ILE A 216 28.35 -2.00 0.44
C ILE A 216 27.50 -3.26 0.57
N GLU A 217 28.10 -4.45 0.40
CA GLU A 217 27.40 -5.72 0.59
C GLU A 217 26.95 -5.93 2.04
N LEU A 218 27.74 -5.47 3.03
CA LEU A 218 27.34 -5.51 4.44
C LEU A 218 26.11 -4.64 4.72
N LEU A 219 25.94 -3.52 4.02
CA LEU A 219 24.73 -2.68 4.15
C LEU A 219 23.46 -3.45 3.74
N SER A 220 23.54 -4.36 2.76
CA SER A 220 22.41 -5.23 2.38
C SER A 220 22.02 -6.21 3.48
N GLY A 221 22.95 -6.56 4.38
CA GLY A 221 22.73 -7.49 5.49
C GLY A 221 22.05 -6.88 6.70
N ILE A 222 21.89 -5.55 6.74
CA ILE A 222 21.23 -4.85 7.85
C ILE A 222 19.70 -5.07 7.74
N PRO A 223 19.03 -5.54 8.81
CA PRO A 223 17.57 -5.70 8.82
C PRO A 223 16.84 -4.37 8.59
N SER A 224 15.71 -4.39 7.90
CA SER A 224 14.94 -3.18 7.57
C SER A 224 14.46 -2.40 8.80
N VAL A 225 14.06 -3.11 9.87
CA VAL A 225 13.65 -2.47 11.14
C VAL A 225 14.78 -1.65 11.76
N VAL A 226 16.04 -2.03 11.57
CA VAL A 226 17.20 -1.26 12.07
C VAL A 226 17.35 0.04 11.30
N TYR A 227 17.14 0.02 9.97
CA TYR A 227 17.07 1.23 9.15
C TYR A 227 15.91 2.13 9.53
N GLY A 228 14.72 1.55 9.78
CA GLY A 228 13.55 2.29 10.26
C GLY A 228 13.81 2.97 11.60
N PHE A 229 14.40 2.26 12.55
CA PHE A 229 14.78 2.80 13.86
C PHE A 229 15.81 3.92 13.75
N PHE A 230 16.86 3.73 12.94
CA PHE A 230 17.83 4.79 12.66
C PHE A 230 17.16 6.00 12.00
N GLY A 231 16.26 5.77 11.05
CA GLY A 231 15.50 6.83 10.39
C GLY A 231 14.66 7.63 11.38
N LEU A 232 13.96 6.95 12.29
CA LEU A 232 13.12 7.59 13.30
C LEU A 232 13.94 8.41 14.31
N ILE A 233 15.12 7.95 14.72
CA ILE A 233 15.93 8.63 15.75
C ILE A 233 16.83 9.73 15.16
N VAL A 234 17.28 9.58 13.91
CA VAL A 234 18.29 10.46 13.33
C VAL A 234 17.72 11.28 12.19
N ILE A 235 17.10 10.63 11.20
CA ILE A 235 16.66 11.29 9.96
C ILE A 235 15.42 12.15 10.22
N VAL A 236 14.43 11.63 10.93
CA VAL A 236 13.17 12.31 11.25
C VAL A 236 13.44 13.61 12.04
N PRO A 237 14.20 13.63 13.16
CA PRO A 237 14.51 14.88 13.86
C PRO A 237 15.37 15.86 13.05
N LEU A 238 16.25 15.35 12.18
CA LEU A 238 17.06 16.20 11.30
C LEU A 238 16.17 16.92 10.28
N ILE A 239 15.25 16.21 9.63
CA ILE A 239 14.27 16.79 8.71
C ILE A 239 13.38 17.79 9.44
N GLN A 240 12.86 17.41 10.61
CA GLN A 240 12.03 18.28 11.44
C GLN A 240 12.73 19.62 11.72
N LYS A 241 13.99 19.58 12.16
CA LYS A 241 14.77 20.78 12.48
C LYS A 241 15.18 21.58 11.24
N PHE A 242 15.53 20.90 10.15
CA PHE A 242 16.02 21.57 8.94
C PHE A 242 14.91 22.30 8.19
N PHE A 243 13.69 21.74 8.18
CA PHE A 243 12.53 22.30 7.50
C PHE A 243 11.54 23.01 8.43
N ASP A 244 11.85 23.11 9.73
CA ASP A 244 10.99 23.72 10.76
C ASP A 244 9.57 23.15 10.78
N LEU A 245 9.48 21.81 10.80
CA LEU A 245 8.22 21.08 10.74
C LEU A 245 7.69 20.74 12.15
N PRO A 246 6.37 20.67 12.34
CA PRO A 246 5.79 20.22 13.62
C PRO A 246 6.14 18.76 13.92
N VAL A 247 6.20 17.91 12.90
CA VAL A 247 6.60 16.49 12.96
C VAL A 247 7.58 16.20 11.81
N GLY A 248 8.55 15.32 12.04
CA GLY A 248 9.57 15.00 11.03
C GLY A 248 9.23 13.78 10.17
N GLU A 249 8.28 12.98 10.64
CA GLU A 249 7.78 11.79 9.97
C GLU A 249 7.09 12.20 8.67
N SER A 250 7.66 11.77 7.55
CA SER A 250 7.32 12.31 6.25
C SER A 250 7.67 11.36 5.11
N GLY A 251 7.08 11.61 3.94
CA GLY A 251 7.51 10.97 2.70
C GLY A 251 9.00 11.11 2.45
N LEU A 252 9.61 12.27 2.76
CA LEU A 252 11.04 12.52 2.57
C LEU A 252 11.89 11.61 3.46
N ALA A 253 11.53 11.48 4.74
CA ALA A 253 12.22 10.58 5.67
C ALA A 253 12.17 9.14 5.15
N GLY A 254 11.00 8.69 4.72
CA GLY A 254 10.81 7.39 4.08
C GLY A 254 11.68 7.21 2.84
N SER A 255 11.63 8.16 1.91
CA SER A 255 12.38 8.09 0.65
C SER A 255 13.90 8.05 0.86
N ILE A 256 14.45 8.77 1.84
CA ILE A 256 15.88 8.73 2.17
C ILE A 256 16.27 7.35 2.68
N ILE A 257 15.51 6.79 3.62
CA ILE A 257 15.79 5.46 4.18
C ILE A 257 15.67 4.39 3.09
N LEU A 258 14.62 4.43 2.28
CA LEU A 258 14.46 3.53 1.14
C LEU A 258 15.60 3.65 0.14
N ALA A 259 16.06 4.87 -0.14
CA ALA A 259 17.18 5.08 -1.05
C ALA A 259 18.46 4.42 -0.52
N ILE A 260 18.78 4.62 0.76
CA ILE A 260 19.92 3.98 1.43
C ILE A 260 19.81 2.44 1.33
N MET A 261 18.61 1.89 1.49
CA MET A 261 18.38 0.45 1.41
C MET A 261 18.43 -0.11 -0.02
N ALA A 262 18.09 0.69 -1.03
CA ALA A 262 18.14 0.29 -2.44
C ALA A 262 19.57 0.41 -3.05
N LEU A 263 20.39 1.31 -2.51
CA LEU A 263 21.74 1.59 -3.00
C LEU A 263 22.63 0.34 -3.10
N PRO A 264 22.77 -0.51 -2.07
CA PRO A 264 23.63 -1.69 -2.12
C PRO A 264 23.31 -2.62 -3.29
N THR A 265 22.03 -2.85 -3.52
CA THR A 265 21.51 -3.68 -4.61
C THR A 265 21.86 -3.07 -5.96
N ILE A 266 21.54 -1.78 -6.16
CA ILE A 266 21.81 -1.08 -7.42
C ILE A 266 23.31 -1.06 -7.70
N ILE A 267 24.13 -0.70 -6.72
CA ILE A 267 25.58 -0.57 -6.89
C ILE A 267 26.19 -1.93 -7.24
N THR A 268 25.88 -2.96 -6.46
CA THR A 268 26.51 -4.28 -6.58
C THR A 268 26.21 -4.91 -7.93
N VAL A 269 24.93 -4.97 -8.31
CA VAL A 269 24.50 -5.61 -9.55
C VAL A 269 24.98 -4.83 -10.78
N THR A 270 24.91 -3.49 -10.74
CA THR A 270 25.35 -2.64 -11.86
C THR A 270 26.88 -2.71 -12.04
N GLU A 271 27.65 -2.74 -10.95
CA GLU A 271 29.11 -2.88 -10.99
C GLU A 271 29.53 -4.23 -11.55
N ASP A 272 28.90 -5.33 -11.11
CA ASP A 272 29.18 -6.68 -11.64
C ASP A 272 28.83 -6.78 -13.13
N ALA A 273 27.72 -6.18 -13.55
CA ALA A 273 27.33 -6.11 -14.97
C ALA A 273 28.38 -5.37 -15.82
N MET A 274 28.90 -4.23 -15.35
CA MET A 274 29.95 -3.48 -16.05
C MET A 274 31.25 -4.28 -16.12
N ARG A 275 31.66 -4.93 -15.03
CA ARG A 275 32.90 -5.72 -15.00
C ARG A 275 32.87 -6.96 -15.89
N ASN A 276 31.69 -7.47 -16.20
CA ASN A 276 31.50 -8.57 -17.16
C ASN A 276 31.71 -8.14 -18.63
N CYS A 277 31.84 -6.85 -18.92
CA CYS A 277 32.30 -6.41 -20.25
C CYS A 277 33.70 -7.00 -20.53
N PRO A 278 33.97 -7.57 -21.72
CA PRO A 278 35.29 -8.08 -22.06
C PRO A 278 36.37 -6.98 -22.01
N ARG A 279 37.55 -7.31 -21.50
CA ARG A 279 38.69 -6.38 -21.51
C ARG A 279 39.08 -5.95 -22.91
N SER A 280 39.00 -6.87 -23.87
CA SER A 280 39.30 -6.61 -25.29
C SER A 280 38.44 -5.49 -25.88
N MET A 281 37.17 -5.36 -25.47
CA MET A 281 36.30 -4.26 -25.91
C MET A 281 36.77 -2.90 -25.40
N ARG A 282 37.23 -2.84 -24.14
CA ARG A 282 37.79 -1.62 -23.55
C ARG A 282 39.09 -1.22 -24.22
N GLU A 283 40.01 -2.18 -24.37
CA GLU A 283 41.32 -1.96 -24.98
C GLU A 283 41.20 -1.54 -26.45
N ALA A 284 40.28 -2.16 -27.21
CA ALA A 284 40.02 -1.76 -28.59
C ALA A 284 39.50 -0.32 -28.69
N SER A 285 38.60 0.10 -27.80
CA SER A 285 38.12 1.48 -27.76
C SER A 285 39.24 2.48 -27.49
N LEU A 286 40.10 2.19 -26.50
CA LEU A 286 41.23 3.04 -26.15
C LEU A 286 42.28 3.09 -27.28
N ALA A 287 42.53 1.96 -27.96
CA ALA A 287 43.45 1.88 -29.09
C ALA A 287 43.01 2.72 -30.29
N LEU A 288 41.70 2.95 -30.46
CA LEU A 288 41.13 3.86 -31.46
C LEU A 288 41.23 5.35 -31.05
N GLY A 289 41.92 5.67 -29.95
CA GLY A 289 42.11 7.03 -29.46
C GLY A 289 40.94 7.57 -28.63
N ALA A 290 40.01 6.71 -28.19
CA ALA A 290 38.93 7.13 -27.30
C ALA A 290 39.48 7.44 -25.89
N SER A 291 38.88 8.44 -25.22
CA SER A 291 39.15 8.69 -23.81
C SER A 291 38.46 7.65 -22.91
N GLN A 292 38.94 7.51 -21.67
CA GLN A 292 38.32 6.61 -20.68
C GLN A 292 36.82 6.89 -20.52
N TRP A 293 36.40 8.15 -20.47
CA TRP A 293 34.98 8.50 -20.40
C TRP A 293 34.20 8.07 -21.65
N GLN A 294 34.78 8.24 -22.84
CA GLN A 294 34.17 7.78 -24.08
C GLN A 294 34.02 6.26 -24.11
N THR A 295 35.01 5.51 -23.63
CA THR A 295 34.94 4.05 -23.50
C THR A 295 33.84 3.63 -22.52
N ILE A 296 33.74 4.29 -21.35
CA ILE A 296 32.68 4.01 -20.37
C ILE A 296 31.30 4.24 -21.00
N TYR A 297 31.08 5.44 -21.55
CA TYR A 297 29.77 5.86 -22.04
C TYR A 297 29.33 5.16 -23.33
N LYS A 298 30.26 4.89 -24.26
CA LYS A 298 29.93 4.34 -25.59
C LYS A 298 30.15 2.83 -25.73
N VAL A 299 30.87 2.19 -24.82
CA VAL A 299 31.20 0.76 -24.92
C VAL A 299 30.73 -0.01 -23.70
N VAL A 300 31.18 0.38 -22.50
CA VAL A 300 30.89 -0.38 -21.28
C VAL A 300 29.42 -0.30 -20.90
N ILE A 301 28.85 0.92 -20.80
CA ILE A 301 27.44 1.10 -20.42
C ILE A 301 26.49 0.42 -21.43
N PRO A 302 26.64 0.60 -22.76
CA PRO A 302 25.78 -0.08 -23.74
C PRO A 302 25.92 -1.60 -23.70
N TYR A 303 27.13 -2.13 -23.50
CA TYR A 303 27.35 -3.57 -23.38
C TYR A 303 26.64 -4.15 -22.15
N SER A 304 26.67 -3.43 -21.03
CA SER A 304 26.18 -3.91 -19.74
C SER A 304 24.73 -3.52 -19.44
N ILE A 305 24.00 -2.95 -20.39
CA ILE A 305 22.67 -2.35 -20.17
C ILE A 305 21.64 -3.33 -19.60
N SER A 306 21.70 -4.61 -19.98
CA SER A 306 20.79 -5.64 -19.45
C SER A 306 21.00 -5.84 -17.95
N GLY A 307 22.26 -6.04 -17.51
CA GLY A 307 22.58 -6.22 -16.09
C GLY A 307 22.38 -4.94 -15.27
N ILE A 308 22.67 -3.78 -15.85
CA ILE A 308 22.34 -2.47 -15.27
C ILE A 308 20.82 -2.38 -15.01
N THR A 309 20.01 -2.73 -16.02
CA THR A 309 18.55 -2.69 -15.92
C THR A 309 18.06 -3.65 -14.84
N SER A 310 18.64 -4.86 -14.76
CA SER A 310 18.31 -5.81 -13.69
C SER A 310 18.61 -5.26 -12.29
N GLY A 311 19.73 -4.56 -12.11
CA GLY A 311 20.08 -3.90 -10.85
C GLY A 311 19.09 -2.80 -10.46
N VAL A 312 18.65 -2.01 -11.44
CA VAL A 312 17.61 -0.98 -11.26
C VAL A 312 16.28 -1.61 -10.88
N VAL A 313 15.80 -2.61 -11.64
CA VAL A 313 14.54 -3.32 -11.36
C VAL A 313 14.55 -3.90 -9.95
N LEU A 314 15.64 -4.54 -9.54
CA LEU A 314 15.76 -5.12 -8.21
C LEU A 314 15.75 -4.05 -7.09
N GLY A 315 16.39 -2.91 -7.32
CA GLY A 315 16.34 -1.76 -6.40
C GLY A 315 14.95 -1.15 -6.28
N ILE A 316 14.24 -0.97 -7.41
CA ILE A 316 12.87 -0.47 -7.46
C ILE A 316 11.91 -1.42 -6.73
N GLY A 317 12.01 -2.73 -7.01
CA GLY A 317 11.19 -3.74 -6.35
C GLY A 317 11.38 -3.74 -4.84
N ARG A 318 12.63 -3.54 -4.37
CA ARG A 318 12.93 -3.39 -2.94
C ARG A 318 12.29 -2.13 -2.33
N ALA A 319 12.30 -1.00 -3.04
CA ALA A 319 11.71 0.24 -2.54
C ALA A 319 10.18 0.17 -2.44
N ILE A 320 9.51 -0.39 -3.45
CA ILE A 320 8.03 -0.50 -3.49
C ILE A 320 7.51 -1.50 -2.46
N GLY A 321 8.25 -2.60 -2.24
CA GLY A 321 7.86 -3.65 -1.32
C GLY A 321 8.32 -3.46 0.13
N GLU A 322 8.91 -2.31 0.47
CA GLU A 322 9.41 -2.08 1.82
C GLU A 322 8.27 -1.77 2.79
N THR A 323 8.28 -2.47 3.93
CA THR A 323 7.18 -2.48 4.89
C THR A 323 7.57 -1.79 6.19
N MET A 324 8.57 -2.33 6.88
CA MET A 324 8.82 -2.00 8.29
C MET A 324 9.56 -0.68 8.44
N ALA A 325 10.56 -0.43 7.58
CA ALA A 325 11.28 0.84 7.65
C ALA A 325 10.35 2.03 7.39
N VAL A 326 9.47 1.89 6.39
CA VAL A 326 8.49 2.90 5.98
C VAL A 326 7.44 3.15 7.07
N LEU A 327 6.88 2.06 7.64
CA LEU A 327 5.90 2.15 8.73
C LEU A 327 6.42 2.99 9.91
N MET A 328 7.71 2.90 10.22
CA MET A 328 8.32 3.61 11.34
C MET A 328 8.58 5.10 11.09
N VAL A 329 8.81 5.52 9.84
CA VAL A 329 9.37 6.88 9.55
C VAL A 329 8.46 7.79 8.73
N THR A 330 7.39 7.26 8.14
CA THR A 330 6.50 8.03 7.25
C THR A 330 5.27 8.62 7.93
N GLY A 331 5.07 8.33 9.21
CA GLY A 331 3.96 8.86 10.01
C GLY A 331 2.64 8.08 9.86
N ASN A 332 2.54 7.20 8.86
CA ASN A 332 1.44 6.25 8.68
C ASN A 332 0.05 6.92 8.56
N ALA A 333 0.00 8.15 8.03
CA ALA A 333 -1.24 8.88 7.81
C ALA A 333 -1.85 8.53 6.45
N ALA A 334 -3.10 8.06 6.42
CA ALA A 334 -3.81 7.69 5.19
C ALA A 334 -4.40 8.91 4.46
N VAL A 335 -3.54 9.88 4.14
CA VAL A 335 -3.87 11.09 3.40
C VAL A 335 -3.20 11.08 2.03
N ILE A 336 -3.80 11.74 1.04
CA ILE A 336 -3.19 11.88 -0.29
C ILE A 336 -2.05 12.91 -0.16
N PRO A 337 -0.78 12.52 -0.32
CA PRO A 337 0.33 13.44 -0.15
C PRO A 337 0.34 14.47 -1.28
N THR A 338 0.45 15.75 -0.93
CA THR A 338 0.63 16.84 -1.90
C THR A 338 2.07 17.32 -1.94
N THR A 339 2.79 17.18 -0.82
CA THR A 339 4.22 17.50 -0.71
C THR A 339 5.00 16.29 -0.19
N ILE A 340 6.33 16.30 -0.36
CA ILE A 340 7.20 15.23 0.15
C ILE A 340 7.41 15.32 1.68
N LEU A 341 7.14 16.48 2.27
CA LEU A 341 7.34 16.73 3.71
C LEU A 341 6.14 16.30 4.55
N GLU A 342 5.03 15.94 3.91
CA GLU A 342 3.84 15.43 4.58
C GLU A 342 4.00 13.96 4.99
N PRO A 343 3.36 13.56 6.09
CA PRO A 343 3.23 12.15 6.44
C PRO A 343 2.37 11.45 5.39
N LEU A 344 2.67 10.17 5.16
CA LEU A 344 1.95 9.34 4.21
C LEU A 344 1.87 7.91 4.71
N ARG A 345 1.02 7.12 4.05
CA ARG A 345 0.85 5.70 4.33
C ARG A 345 1.00 4.89 3.05
N THR A 346 1.71 3.77 3.12
CA THR A 346 1.93 2.88 1.98
C THR A 346 1.10 1.61 2.10
N ILE A 347 0.90 0.94 0.96
CA ILE A 347 0.20 -0.33 0.89
C ILE A 347 0.89 -1.40 1.77
N PRO A 348 2.21 -1.65 1.66
CA PRO A 348 2.85 -2.65 2.50
C PRO A 348 2.73 -2.35 4.00
N ALA A 349 2.88 -1.08 4.39
CA ALA A 349 2.72 -0.64 5.78
C ALA A 349 1.28 -0.86 6.29
N THR A 350 0.28 -0.60 5.45
CA THR A 350 -1.15 -0.82 5.79
C THR A 350 -1.43 -2.30 6.02
N ILE A 351 -1.01 -3.16 5.09
CA ILE A 351 -1.19 -4.60 5.21
C ILE A 351 -0.51 -5.12 6.48
N ALA A 352 0.73 -4.72 6.75
CA ALA A 352 1.45 -5.21 7.92
C ALA A 352 0.89 -4.71 9.25
N ALA A 353 0.36 -3.49 9.29
CA ALA A 353 -0.20 -2.90 10.50
C ALA A 353 -1.58 -3.50 10.84
N GLU A 354 -2.42 -3.77 9.84
CA GLU A 354 -3.84 -4.06 10.08
C GLU A 354 -4.23 -5.53 9.90
N LEU A 355 -3.46 -6.32 9.13
CA LEU A 355 -3.85 -7.70 8.80
C LEU A 355 -3.96 -8.62 10.03
N GLY A 356 -3.16 -8.36 11.06
CA GLY A 356 -3.20 -9.13 12.31
C GLY A 356 -4.42 -8.82 13.20
N GLU A 357 -5.07 -7.67 12.99
CA GLU A 357 -6.21 -7.19 13.78
C GLU A 357 -7.54 -7.37 13.04
N ALA A 358 -7.51 -7.52 11.71
CA ALA A 358 -8.69 -7.70 10.88
C ALA A 358 -9.34 -9.09 11.08
N PRO A 359 -10.65 -9.18 11.35
CA PRO A 359 -11.35 -10.46 11.46
C PRO A 359 -11.30 -11.25 10.14
N ALA A 360 -10.87 -12.51 10.21
CA ALA A 360 -10.76 -13.37 9.04
C ALA A 360 -12.12 -13.53 8.33
N GLY A 361 -12.15 -13.31 7.02
CA GLY A 361 -13.36 -13.34 6.20
C GLY A 361 -14.26 -12.10 6.32
N GLY A 362 -13.86 -11.08 7.10
CA GLY A 362 -14.55 -9.79 7.14
C GLY A 362 -14.13 -8.85 6.01
N PRO A 363 -14.91 -7.79 5.74
CA PRO A 363 -14.62 -6.85 4.64
C PRO A 363 -13.26 -6.15 4.80
N HIS A 364 -12.84 -5.82 6.04
CA HIS A 364 -11.51 -5.24 6.29
C HIS A 364 -10.38 -6.20 5.90
N TYR A 365 -10.51 -7.48 6.25
CA TYR A 365 -9.54 -8.50 5.88
C TYR A 365 -9.44 -8.64 4.36
N GLU A 366 -10.58 -8.79 3.67
CA GLU A 366 -10.65 -8.91 2.21
C GLU A 366 -10.07 -7.67 1.50
N ALA A 367 -10.30 -6.46 2.04
CA ALA A 367 -9.73 -5.22 1.53
C ALA A 367 -8.19 -5.20 1.59
N LEU A 368 -7.59 -5.74 2.65
CA LEU A 368 -6.13 -5.86 2.77
C LEU A 368 -5.54 -6.84 1.75
N PHE A 369 -6.24 -7.94 1.43
CA PHE A 369 -5.85 -8.83 0.33
C PHE A 369 -5.95 -8.15 -1.03
N LEU A 370 -7.01 -7.38 -1.26
CA LEU A 370 -7.17 -6.60 -2.48
C LEU A 370 -6.06 -5.55 -2.62
N LEU A 371 -5.62 -4.89 -1.55
CA LEU A 371 -4.43 -4.04 -1.57
C LEU A 371 -3.17 -4.81 -2.01
N GLY A 372 -3.01 -6.07 -1.58
CA GLY A 372 -1.93 -6.95 -2.05
C GLY A 372 -2.02 -7.26 -3.55
N VAL A 373 -3.23 -7.49 -4.09
CA VAL A 373 -3.46 -7.62 -5.54
C VAL A 373 -3.07 -6.34 -6.28
N VAL A 374 -3.43 -5.17 -5.74
CA VAL A 374 -3.07 -3.87 -6.32
C VAL A 374 -1.55 -3.68 -6.34
N LEU A 375 -0.87 -3.99 -5.24
CA LEU A 375 0.59 -3.93 -5.17
C LEU A 375 1.26 -4.88 -6.18
N PHE A 376 0.72 -6.08 -6.36
CA PHE A 376 1.17 -7.03 -7.38
C PHE A 376 1.06 -6.43 -8.80
N PHE A 377 -0.06 -5.80 -9.15
CA PHE A 377 -0.18 -5.15 -10.47
C PHE A 377 0.73 -3.92 -10.60
N ILE A 378 0.87 -3.10 -9.56
CA ILE A 378 1.79 -1.95 -9.57
C ILE A 378 3.22 -2.43 -9.86
N THR A 379 3.69 -3.42 -9.12
CA THR A 379 5.05 -3.97 -9.30
C THR A 379 5.22 -4.61 -10.68
N LEU A 380 4.23 -5.36 -11.17
CA LEU A 380 4.25 -5.95 -12.51
C LEU A 380 4.33 -4.88 -13.61
N ILE A 381 3.52 -3.83 -13.53
CA ILE A 381 3.51 -2.73 -14.51
C ILE A 381 4.85 -2.01 -14.51
N ILE A 382 5.41 -1.72 -13.33
CA ILE A 382 6.71 -1.05 -13.21
C ILE A 382 7.83 -1.91 -13.78
N ASN A 383 7.88 -3.19 -13.43
CA ASN A 383 8.88 -4.12 -13.94
C ASN A 383 8.80 -4.26 -15.47
N PHE A 384 7.59 -4.40 -16.01
CA PHE A 384 7.37 -4.49 -17.46
C PHE A 384 7.76 -3.19 -18.17
N SER A 385 7.46 -2.03 -17.57
CA SER A 385 7.83 -0.72 -18.12
C SER A 385 9.34 -0.53 -18.21
N VAL A 386 10.07 -0.91 -17.15
CA VAL A 386 11.53 -0.82 -17.11
C VAL A 386 12.17 -1.74 -18.15
N GLU A 387 11.70 -3.00 -18.24
CA GLU A 387 12.20 -3.97 -19.23
C GLU A 387 11.91 -3.50 -20.66
N TYR A 388 10.71 -2.99 -20.91
CA TYR A 388 10.32 -2.46 -22.22
C TYR A 388 11.21 -1.28 -22.66
N ILE A 389 11.49 -0.33 -21.76
CA ILE A 389 12.37 0.81 -22.03
C ILE A 389 13.80 0.31 -22.33
N SER A 390 14.32 -0.64 -21.54
CA SER A 390 15.65 -1.20 -21.75
C SER A 390 15.80 -1.93 -23.09
N SER A 391 14.81 -2.74 -23.45
CA SER A 391 14.81 -3.48 -24.74
C SER A 391 14.87 -2.57 -25.97
N LYS A 392 14.28 -1.36 -25.88
CA LYS A 392 14.36 -0.35 -26.95
C LYS A 392 15.72 0.35 -27.00
N GLY A 393 16.38 0.54 -25.85
CA GLY A 393 17.75 1.05 -25.78
C GLY A 393 18.74 0.14 -26.51
N ILE A 394 18.58 -1.18 -26.34
CA ILE A 394 19.41 -2.21 -27.01
C ILE A 394 19.24 -2.16 -28.54
N LYS A 395 18.02 -1.95 -29.05
CA LYS A 395 17.73 -1.88 -30.50
C LYS A 395 18.29 -0.64 -31.20
N ARG A 396 18.60 0.44 -30.47
CA ARG A 396 19.23 1.66 -31.04
C ARG A 396 20.75 1.63 -31.05
N SER A 397 21.36 0.70 -30.30
CA SER A 397 22.82 0.53 -30.17
C SER A 397 23.41 -0.53 -31.10
N LYS A 398 22.56 -1.34 -31.74
CA LYS A 398 22.93 -2.18 -32.89
C LYS A 398 22.64 -1.42 -34.17
#